data_AF-A0A6G1G1W3-F1
#
_entry.id   AF-A0A6G1G1W3-F1
#
_cell.length_a   1.000
_cell.length_b   1.000
_cell.length_c   1.000
_cell.angle_alpha   90.00
_cell.angle_beta   90.00
_cell.angle_gamma   90.00
#
_symmetry.space_group_name_H-M   'P 1'
#
loop_
_entity.id
_entity.type
_entity.pdbx_description
1 polymer ?
#
loop_
_entity_poly.entity_id
_entity_poly.type
_entity_poly.pdbx_seq_one_letter_code
_entity_poly.pdbx_strand_id
1 'polypeptide(L)'
;MRSVLDPKRHYRKETGKSKAPEFAQVGTIIEGPTEFFSARLTNKERKKTLVEEILDAEREGGRFKRKYNEIQEKKMSGKRGHYNALRAKRTKQFKRR
;
A
#
# COMPACT_ATOMS: atom_id res chain seq x y z
N MET A 1 1.09 -9.95 3.44
CA MET A 1 0.67 -8.67 2.80
C MET A 1 0.43 -8.73 1.30
N ARG A 2 0.74 -9.85 0.59
CA ARG A 2 0.50 -9.98 -0.87
C ARG A 2 -0.92 -9.64 -1.33
N SER A 3 -1.92 -9.96 -0.52
CA SER A 3 -3.34 -9.73 -0.79
C SER A 3 -3.76 -8.25 -0.81
N VAL A 4 -2.94 -7.35 -0.28
CA VAL A 4 -3.27 -5.92 -0.19
C VAL A 4 -2.69 -5.14 -1.38
N LEU A 5 -1.69 -5.69 -2.07
CA LEU A 5 -0.95 -4.99 -3.13
C LEU A 5 -1.85 -4.66 -4.33
N ASP A 6 -2.55 -5.66 -4.87
CA ASP A 6 -3.46 -5.51 -6.00
C ASP A 6 -4.91 -5.82 -5.57
N PRO A 7 -5.87 -4.88 -5.70
CA PRO A 7 -7.27 -5.12 -5.34
C PRO A 7 -7.96 -6.16 -6.21
N LYS A 8 -7.44 -6.49 -7.39
CA LYS A 8 -8.02 -7.48 -8.31
C LYS A 8 -7.49 -8.89 -8.06
N ARG A 9 -6.38 -9.05 -7.35
CA ARG A 9 -5.75 -10.35 -7.10
C ARG A 9 -6.06 -10.84 -5.69
N HIS A 10 -6.92 -11.86 -5.62
CA HIS A 10 -7.27 -12.54 -4.38
C HIS A 10 -6.49 -13.84 -4.27
N TYR A 11 -5.64 -13.94 -3.24
CA TYR A 11 -4.86 -15.14 -2.98
C TYR A 11 -5.52 -16.01 -1.92
N ARG A 12 -5.18 -17.31 -1.93
CA ARG A 12 -5.51 -18.22 -0.83
C ARG A 12 -5.01 -17.62 0.49
N LYS A 13 -5.89 -17.60 1.49
CA LYS A 13 -5.55 -17.19 2.86
C LYS A 13 -4.65 -18.25 3.46
N GLU A 14 -3.50 -17.82 3.96
CA GLU A 14 -2.65 -18.65 4.79
C GLU A 14 -3.08 -18.43 6.24
N THR A 15 -3.50 -19.49 6.92
CA THR A 15 -4.19 -19.44 8.22
C THR A 15 -3.25 -19.16 9.39
N GLY A 16 -1.93 -19.08 9.16
CA GLY A 16 -0.92 -18.80 10.17
C GLY A 16 -0.46 -17.34 10.21
N LYS A 17 0.14 -16.92 11.34
CA LYS A 17 1.00 -15.73 11.34
C LYS A 17 2.07 -15.96 10.28
N SER A 18 2.10 -15.14 9.23
CA SER A 18 3.10 -15.22 8.14
C SER A 18 4.50 -14.99 8.71
N LYS A 19 5.09 -16.01 9.34
CA LYS A 19 6.48 -16.03 9.75
C LYS A 19 7.30 -16.33 8.50
N ALA A 20 8.46 -15.69 8.40
CA ALA A 20 9.43 -16.09 7.40
C ALA A 20 9.79 -17.57 7.64
N PRO A 21 9.96 -18.36 6.57
CA PRO A 21 10.45 -19.73 6.71
C PRO A 21 11.86 -19.72 7.30
N GLU A 22 12.24 -20.80 7.97
CA GLU A 22 13.58 -20.96 8.55
C GLU A 22 14.68 -20.90 7.48
N PHE A 23 14.39 -21.46 6.31
CA PHE A 23 15.27 -21.44 5.15
C PHE A 23 14.58 -20.74 3.99
N ALA A 24 15.27 -19.78 3.38
CA ALA A 24 14.80 -19.05 2.21
C ALA A 24 15.98 -18.71 1.30
N GLN A 25 15.73 -18.68 -0.01
CA GLN A 25 16.66 -18.16 -1.01
C GLN A 25 15.96 -17.10 -1.86
N VAL A 26 16.66 -16.02 -2.15
CA VAL A 26 16.20 -14.99 -3.08
C VAL A 26 16.81 -15.30 -4.44
N GLY A 27 15.96 -15.41 -5.46
CA GLY A 27 16.37 -15.71 -6.83
C GLY A 27 15.69 -14.78 -7.83
N THR A 28 16.26 -14.72 -9.03
CA THR A 28 15.74 -13.94 -10.16
C THR A 28 15.26 -14.89 -11.25
N ILE A 29 14.13 -14.58 -11.87
CA ILE A 29 13.57 -15.38 -12.97
C ILE A 29 14.44 -15.16 -14.22
N ILE A 30 14.90 -16.26 -14.83
CA ILE A 30 15.52 -16.25 -16.16
C ILE A 30 14.40 -16.52 -17.17
N GLU A 31 14.09 -15.53 -18.02
CA GLU A 31 12.99 -15.62 -18.98
C GLU A 31 13.30 -16.66 -20.08
N GLY A 32 12.28 -17.40 -20.51
CA GLY A 32 12.41 -18.43 -21.54
C GLY A 32 12.75 -17.88 -22.93
N PRO A 33 13.31 -18.71 -23.82
CA PRO A 33 13.72 -18.27 -25.17
C PRO A 33 12.55 -18.06 -26.14
N THR A 34 11.33 -18.49 -25.78
CA THR A 34 10.18 -18.51 -26.69
C THR A 34 9.33 -17.24 -26.66
N GLU A 35 9.47 -16.38 -25.64
CA GLU A 35 8.66 -15.18 -25.48
C GLU A 35 9.54 -13.95 -25.19
N PHE A 36 9.72 -13.08 -26.19
CA PHE A 36 10.61 -11.92 -26.09
C PHE A 36 9.91 -10.62 -25.66
N PHE A 37 8.65 -10.41 -26.05
CA PHE A 37 7.99 -9.10 -25.94
C PHE A 37 6.98 -8.99 -24.80
N SER A 38 6.35 -10.09 -24.39
CA SER A 38 5.26 -10.10 -23.41
C SER A 38 5.74 -10.35 -21.98
N ALA A 39 6.63 -11.33 -21.81
CA ALA A 39 7.01 -11.86 -20.49
C ALA A 39 8.33 -11.29 -19.95
N ARG A 40 9.10 -10.58 -20.79
CA ARG A 40 10.43 -10.08 -20.45
C ARG A 40 10.38 -8.62 -20.02
N LEU A 41 11.08 -8.32 -18.93
CA LEU A 41 11.28 -6.94 -18.48
C LEU A 41 12.48 -6.33 -19.22
N THR A 42 12.37 -5.05 -19.56
CA THR A 42 13.51 -4.29 -20.09
C THR A 42 14.55 -4.05 -18.99
N ASN A 43 15.79 -3.74 -19.38
CA ASN A 43 16.87 -3.47 -18.42
C ASN A 43 16.57 -2.30 -17.46
N LYS A 44 15.68 -1.37 -17.83
CA LYS A 44 15.29 -0.22 -16.97
C LYS A 44 14.24 -0.60 -15.92
N GLU A 45 13.38 -1.54 -16.26
CA GLU A 45 12.30 -2.02 -15.41
C GLU A 45 12.80 -3.04 -14.38
N ARG A 46 13.87 -3.78 -14.70
CA ARG A 46 14.53 -4.72 -13.77
C ARG A 46 15.12 -3.99 -12.56
N LYS A 47 14.67 -4.36 -11.36
CA LYS A 47 15.17 -3.81 -10.08
C LYS A 47 15.90 -4.86 -9.27
N LYS A 48 16.53 -4.42 -8.17
CA LYS A 48 17.29 -5.31 -7.28
C LYS A 48 16.37 -6.02 -6.30
N THR A 49 15.25 -5.41 -5.95
CA THR A 49 14.32 -5.94 -4.94
C THR A 49 12.87 -5.83 -5.38
N LEU A 50 12.04 -6.75 -4.88
CA LEU A 50 10.59 -6.74 -5.10
C LEU A 50 9.93 -5.42 -4.63
N VAL A 51 10.49 -4.80 -3.58
CA VAL A 51 9.94 -3.54 -3.04
C VAL A 51 10.17 -2.38 -4.02
N GLU A 52 11.33 -2.32 -4.66
CA GLU A 52 11.63 -1.30 -5.68
C GLU A 52 10.68 -1.42 -6.88
N GLU A 53 10.40 -2.63 -7.34
CA GLU A 53 9.44 -2.88 -8.43
C GLU A 53 8.04 -2.39 -8.07
N ILE A 54 7.59 -2.70 -6.85
CA ILE A 54 6.27 -2.25 -6.35
C ILE A 54 6.22 -0.73 -6.22
N LEU A 55 7.31 -0.08 -5.78
CA LEU A 55 7.38 1.38 -5.66
C LEU A 55 7.33 2.07 -7.02
N ASP A 56 8.02 1.53 -8.03
CA ASP A 56 7.94 2.03 -9.40
C ASP A 56 6.50 1.94 -9.92
N ALA A 57 5.84 0.79 -9.75
CA ALA A 57 4.43 0.61 -10.14
C ALA A 57 3.47 1.53 -9.37
N GLU A 58 3.73 1.81 -8.09
CA GLU A 58 2.92 2.74 -7.30
C GLU A 58 3.10 4.19 -7.74
N ARG A 59 4.27 4.60 -8.25
CA ARG A 59 4.44 5.96 -8.79
C ARG A 59 3.51 6.21 -9.96
N GLU A 60 3.20 5.18 -10.74
CA GLU A 60 2.26 5.25 -11.86
C GLU A 60 0.80 5.10 -11.39
N GLY A 61 0.54 4.17 -10.46
CA GLY A 61 -0.82 3.82 -10.02
C GLY A 61 -1.41 4.72 -8.92
N GLY A 62 -0.58 5.33 -8.08
CA GLY A 62 -0.96 6.25 -6.98
C GLY A 62 -1.95 5.70 -5.95
N ARG A 63 -2.19 4.39 -5.94
CA ARG A 63 -3.33 3.76 -5.27
C ARG A 63 -3.05 3.58 -3.78
N PHE A 64 -1.84 3.19 -3.39
CA PHE A 64 -1.46 3.13 -1.98
C PHE A 64 -1.55 4.50 -1.32
N LYS A 65 -1.08 5.57 -1.98
CA LYS A 65 -1.20 6.94 -1.44
C LYS A 65 -2.67 7.32 -1.20
N ARG A 66 -3.53 7.10 -2.20
CA ARG A 66 -4.97 7.38 -2.09
C ARG A 66 -5.63 6.58 -0.97
N LYS A 67 -5.40 5.25 -0.93
CA LYS A 67 -6.01 4.37 0.07
C LYS A 67 -5.50 4.65 1.47
N TYR A 68 -4.22 5.00 1.60
CA TYR A 68 -3.63 5.43 2.85
C TYR A 68 -4.35 6.65 3.41
N ASN A 69 -4.54 7.70 2.60
CA ASN A 69 -5.23 8.92 3.02
C ASN A 69 -6.68 8.65 3.44
N GLU A 70 -7.42 7.85 2.68
CA GLU A 70 -8.80 7.44 3.04
C GLU A 70 -8.84 6.71 4.39
N ILE A 71 -7.89 5.79 4.62
CA ILE A 71 -7.78 5.08 5.90
C ILE A 71 -7.43 6.05 7.03
N GLN A 72 -6.52 7.01 6.80
CA GLN A 72 -6.15 8.00 7.80
C GLN A 72 -7.33 8.89 8.16
N GLU A 73 -8.06 9.42 7.18
CA GLU A 73 -9.25 10.24 7.41
C GLU A 73 -10.29 9.47 8.23
N LYS A 74 -10.59 8.23 7.84
CA LYS A 74 -11.50 7.35 8.60
C LYS A 74 -11.01 7.10 10.02
N LYS A 75 -9.70 6.91 10.22
CA LYS A 75 -9.10 6.70 11.55
C LYS A 75 -8.99 7.98 12.38
N MET A 76 -8.97 9.16 11.77
CA MET A 76 -8.92 10.44 12.46
C MET A 76 -10.30 10.99 12.82
N SER A 77 -11.34 10.54 12.11
CA SER A 77 -12.73 10.88 12.40
C SER A 77 -13.07 10.61 13.87
N GLY A 78 -13.76 11.57 14.51
CA GLY A 78 -14.21 11.47 15.90
C GLY A 78 -13.11 11.57 16.99
N LYS A 79 -11.83 11.70 16.63
CA LYS A 79 -10.74 11.82 17.60
C LYS A 79 -10.59 13.23 18.18
N ARG A 80 -9.48 13.46 18.89
CA ARG A 80 -9.13 14.72 19.55
C ARG A 80 -9.28 15.96 18.66
N GLY A 81 -8.92 15.88 17.38
CA GLY A 81 -9.11 16.98 16.44
C GLY A 81 -10.58 17.39 16.28
N HIS A 82 -11.47 16.41 16.15
CA HIS A 82 -12.92 16.63 16.09
C HIS A 82 -13.45 17.24 17.41
N TYR A 83 -13.05 16.68 18.55
CA TYR A 83 -13.44 17.20 19.87
C TYR A 83 -12.99 18.65 20.10
N ASN A 84 -11.73 18.96 19.76
CA ASN A 84 -11.19 20.31 19.88
C ASN A 84 -11.93 21.31 18.98
N ALA A 85 -12.27 20.91 17.76
CA ALA A 85 -13.05 21.74 16.84
C ALA A 85 -14.46 22.03 17.40
N LEU A 86 -15.12 21.05 18.03
CA LEU A 86 -16.40 21.26 18.70
C LEU A 86 -16.28 22.21 19.89
N ARG A 87 -15.24 22.05 20.73
CA ARG A 87 -14.98 22.98 21.84
C ARG A 87 -14.76 24.41 21.34
N ALA A 88 -13.97 24.59 20.30
CA ALA A 88 -13.70 25.90 19.71
C ALA A 88 -14.99 26.57 19.15
N LYS A 89 -15.90 25.78 18.55
CA LYS A 89 -17.21 26.29 18.11
C LYS A 89 -18.06 26.75 19.30
N ARG A 90 -18.11 25.98 20.39
CA ARG A 90 -18.85 26.33 21.62
C ARG A 90 -18.32 27.61 22.27
N THR A 91 -17.00 27.75 22.43
CA THR A 91 -16.41 28.96 23.01
C THR A 91 -16.60 30.19 22.14
N LYS A 92 -16.52 30.04 20.80
CA LYS A 92 -16.79 31.13 19.86
C LYS A 92 -18.25 31.60 19.91
N GLN A 93 -19.21 30.69 20.09
CA GLN A 93 -20.63 31.04 20.23
C GLN A 93 -20.91 31.76 21.56
N PHE A 94 -20.28 31.33 22.65
CA PHE A 94 -20.38 31.98 23.96
C PHE A 94 -19.86 33.43 23.92
N LYS A 95 -18.72 33.69 23.26
CA LYS A 95 -18.15 35.05 23.12
C LYS A 95 -18.94 36.00 22.22
N ARG A 96 -19.94 35.51 21.47
CA ARG A 96 -20.78 36.32 20.56
C ARG A 96 -22.10 36.75 21.21
N ARG A 97 -22.42 36.20 22.38
CA ARG A 97 -23.50 36.67 23.25
C ARG A 97 -22.91 37.67 24.25
#